data_AF-A0A3P6DS63-F1
#
_entry.id   AF-A0A3P6DS63-F1
#
_cell.length_a   1.000
_cell.length_b   1.000
_cell.length_c   1.000
_cell.angle_alpha   90.00
_cell.angle_beta   90.00
_cell.angle_gamma   90.00
#
_symmetry.space_group_name_H-M   'P 1'
#
loop_
_entity.id
_entity.type
_entity.pdbx_description
1 polymer ?
#
loop_
_entity_poly.entity_id
_entity_poly.type
_entity_poly.pdbx_seq_one_letter_code
_entity_poly.pdbx_strand_id
1 'polypeptide(L)'
;MSLMATSSSSLPHVVFPSFHGPDVRSGILSHLRNVFARKGITMFNDNDIERGHTIGSKLVEAITKAEVSIVLLSKNYASSIWCLGELLEILKCKEASELIVIPIFYDVDPSDVRIQTGDFGIAFKKTCEGVTEKQKQRWIQALTRVANIAGEHSRIWDIIEKVVMIGNFPTDVTLEWEEKKEMNHTYRPIDADQKGYITAADYQKYVFTVSERMITDEEAANFIKNFDVDGDGRISYDEFVKLTR
;
A
#
# COMPACT_ATOMS: atom_id res chain seq x y z
N MET A 1 -46.34 -9.46 17.37
CA MET A 1 -45.70 -9.05 16.11
C MET A 1 -44.22 -9.38 16.22
N SER A 2 -43.72 -10.22 15.32
CA SER A 2 -42.36 -10.78 15.35
C SER A 2 -41.33 -9.71 15.02
N LEU A 3 -40.32 -9.52 15.88
CA LEU A 3 -39.09 -8.83 15.53
C LEU A 3 -38.31 -9.75 14.58
N MET A 4 -38.28 -9.42 13.29
CA MET A 4 -37.35 -10.08 12.38
C MET A 4 -35.95 -9.58 12.67
N ALA A 5 -35.07 -10.50 13.07
CA ALA A 5 -33.64 -10.28 13.11
C ALA A 5 -33.18 -9.98 11.68
N THR A 6 -32.75 -8.74 11.44
CA THR A 6 -32.07 -8.38 10.20
C THR A 6 -30.72 -9.09 10.17
N SER A 7 -30.55 -9.90 9.14
CA SER A 7 -29.31 -10.57 8.73
C SER A 7 -28.08 -9.69 8.96
N SER A 8 -27.00 -10.26 9.47
CA SER A 8 -25.69 -9.62 9.63
C SER A 8 -25.24 -8.99 8.31
N SER A 9 -25.53 -7.71 8.10
CA SER A 9 -24.94 -6.94 7.02
C SER A 9 -23.50 -6.72 7.40
N SER A 10 -22.58 -7.50 6.79
CA SER A 10 -21.19 -7.09 6.70
C SER A 10 -21.17 -5.63 6.27
N LEU A 11 -20.62 -4.75 7.10
CA LEU A 11 -20.45 -3.33 6.77
C LEU A 11 -19.90 -3.24 5.33
N PRO A 12 -20.46 -2.37 4.46
CA PRO A 12 -19.96 -2.23 3.10
C PRO A 12 -18.46 -1.96 3.17
N HIS A 13 -17.67 -2.72 2.41
CA HIS A 13 -16.23 -2.47 2.32
C HIS A 13 -16.05 -1.12 1.64
N VAL A 14 -15.46 -0.18 2.37
CA VAL A 14 -15.36 1.19 1.86
C VAL A 14 -14.08 1.40 1.05
N VAL A 15 -13.04 0.62 1.34
CA VAL A 15 -11.74 0.69 0.65
C VAL A 15 -11.47 -0.58 -0.15
N PHE A 16 -11.26 -0.45 -1.46
CA PHE A 16 -10.79 -1.53 -2.34
C PHE A 16 -9.28 -1.43 -2.61
N PRO A 17 -8.46 -2.40 -2.16
CA PRO A 17 -7.04 -2.46 -2.49
C PRO A 17 -6.78 -3.22 -3.80
N SER A 18 -6.02 -2.62 -4.71
CA SER A 18 -5.50 -3.25 -5.92
C SER A 18 -3.99 -3.34 -5.84
N PHE A 19 -3.41 -4.55 -5.88
CA PHE A 19 -1.99 -4.75 -5.57
C PHE A 19 -1.40 -6.07 -6.08
N HIS A 20 -0.09 -6.10 -6.29
CA HIS A 20 0.65 -7.36 -6.51
C HIS A 20 0.94 -8.05 -5.18
N GLY A 21 0.26 -9.16 -4.91
CA GLY A 21 0.31 -9.87 -3.63
C GLY A 21 1.73 -10.12 -3.09
N PRO A 22 2.61 -10.79 -3.85
CA PRO A 22 3.98 -11.08 -3.42
C PRO A 22 4.82 -9.85 -3.02
N ASP A 23 4.54 -8.68 -3.61
CA ASP A 23 5.37 -7.50 -3.36
C ASP A 23 5.01 -6.80 -2.04
N VAL A 24 3.74 -6.92 -1.58
CA VAL A 24 3.20 -5.95 -0.59
C VAL A 24 2.45 -6.57 0.59
N ARG A 25 2.08 -7.86 0.54
CA ARG A 25 1.20 -8.49 1.55
C ARG A 25 1.78 -8.48 2.96
N SER A 26 3.08 -8.73 3.13
CA SER A 26 3.75 -8.74 4.43
C SER A 26 4.23 -7.35 4.88
N GLY A 27 4.29 -6.38 3.97
CA GLY A 27 4.79 -5.02 4.21
C GLY A 27 3.67 -3.99 4.37
N ILE A 28 3.65 -2.98 3.50
CA ILE A 28 2.75 -1.83 3.58
C ILE A 28 1.25 -2.21 3.63
N LEU A 29 0.83 -3.29 2.98
CA LEU A 29 -0.59 -3.67 2.95
C LEU A 29 -1.10 -4.19 4.30
N SER A 30 -0.27 -4.95 5.04
CA SER A 30 -0.65 -5.44 6.37
C SER A 30 -0.80 -4.27 7.35
N HIS A 31 0.08 -3.26 7.23
CA HIS A 31 0.02 -2.04 8.03
C HIS A 31 -1.24 -1.23 7.71
N LEU A 32 -1.54 -0.97 6.43
CA LEU A 32 -2.76 -0.27 6.03
C LEU A 32 -4.03 -0.96 6.53
N ARG A 33 -4.09 -2.30 6.42
CA ARG A 33 -5.22 -3.08 6.95
C ARG A 33 -5.38 -2.91 8.45
N ASN A 34 -4.29 -3.01 9.21
CA ASN A 34 -4.32 -2.85 10.66
C ASN A 34 -4.78 -1.45 11.08
N VAL A 35 -4.26 -0.40 10.44
CA VAL A 35 -4.63 0.98 10.76
C VAL A 35 -6.08 1.28 10.38
N PHE A 36 -6.52 0.87 9.19
CA PHE A 36 -7.92 1.02 8.78
C PHE A 36 -8.88 0.28 9.71
N ALA A 37 -8.58 -0.97 10.06
CA ALA A 37 -9.41 -1.74 11.00
C ALA A 37 -9.55 -1.03 12.36
N ARG A 38 -8.48 -0.44 12.89
CA ARG A 38 -8.53 0.33 14.14
C ARG A 38 -9.32 1.63 14.02
N LYS A 39 -9.30 2.26 12.84
CA LYS A 39 -10.11 3.44 12.53
C LYS A 39 -11.55 3.11 12.14
N GLY A 40 -11.97 1.85 12.23
CA GLY A 40 -13.31 1.41 11.83
C GLY A 40 -13.56 1.40 10.31
N ILE A 41 -12.50 1.56 9.51
CA ILE A 41 -12.56 1.59 8.05
C ILE A 41 -12.40 0.16 7.53
N THR A 42 -13.41 -0.32 6.80
CA THR A 42 -13.43 -1.67 6.24
C THR A 42 -12.71 -1.71 4.90
N MET A 43 -11.55 -2.38 4.87
CA MET A 43 -10.85 -2.69 3.62
C MET A 43 -11.29 -4.04 3.07
N PHE A 44 -11.46 -4.15 1.76
CA PHE A 44 -11.79 -5.41 1.10
C PHE A 44 -10.65 -6.44 1.25
N ASN A 45 -11.01 -7.68 1.62
CA ASN A 45 -10.05 -8.77 1.80
C ASN A 45 -9.94 -9.63 0.53
N ASP A 46 -8.91 -9.40 -0.27
CA ASP A 46 -8.60 -10.20 -1.47
C ASP A 46 -7.95 -11.57 -1.17
N ASN A 47 -7.78 -11.95 0.11
CA ASN A 47 -7.15 -13.24 0.45
C ASN A 47 -8.04 -14.45 0.10
N ASP A 48 -9.35 -14.25 0.00
CA ASP A 48 -10.35 -15.32 -0.18
C ASP A 48 -10.87 -15.41 -1.63
N ILE A 49 -10.28 -14.68 -2.57
CA ILE A 49 -10.66 -14.74 -3.99
C ILE A 49 -9.73 -15.70 -4.73
N GLU A 50 -10.32 -16.70 -5.37
CA GLU A 50 -9.63 -17.53 -6.35
C GLU A 50 -9.18 -16.66 -7.54
N ARG A 51 -7.87 -16.49 -7.67
CA ARG A 51 -7.25 -15.72 -8.76
C ARG A 51 -7.32 -16.53 -10.05
N GLY A 52 -8.33 -16.22 -10.88
CA GLY A 52 -8.54 -16.82 -12.20
C GLY A 52 -7.99 -15.96 -13.36
N HIS A 53 -8.35 -16.30 -14.60
CA HIS A 53 -8.01 -15.48 -15.79
C HIS A 53 -8.96 -14.30 -16.02
N THR A 54 -10.13 -14.31 -15.37
CA THR A 54 -11.18 -13.29 -15.53
C THR A 54 -11.55 -12.77 -14.15
N ILE A 55 -11.72 -11.45 -14.04
CA ILE A 55 -12.16 -10.81 -12.81
C ILE A 55 -13.51 -11.41 -12.40
N GLY A 56 -13.57 -12.02 -11.22
CA GLY A 56 -14.80 -12.60 -10.69
C GLY A 56 -15.86 -11.53 -10.42
N SER A 57 -17.14 -11.89 -10.54
CA SER A 57 -18.26 -10.97 -10.27
C SER A 57 -18.19 -10.33 -8.88
N LYS A 58 -17.71 -11.07 -7.88
CA LYS A 58 -17.48 -10.57 -6.51
C LYS A 58 -16.49 -9.40 -6.47
N LEU A 59 -15.44 -9.43 -7.30
CA LEU A 59 -14.45 -8.38 -7.33
C LEU A 59 -14.98 -7.12 -8.04
N VAL A 60 -15.71 -7.31 -9.15
CA VAL A 60 -16.41 -6.19 -9.82
C VAL A 60 -17.39 -5.53 -8.85
N GLU A 61 -18.16 -6.32 -8.11
CA GLU A 61 -19.09 -5.83 -7.10
C GLU A 61 -18.37 -5.07 -5.98
N ALA A 62 -17.23 -5.59 -5.49
CA ALA A 62 -16.42 -4.93 -4.47
C ALA A 62 -15.88 -3.57 -4.95
N ILE A 63 -15.36 -3.50 -6.19
CA ILE A 63 -14.89 -2.24 -6.78
C ILE A 63 -16.05 -1.26 -6.96
N THR A 64 -17.20 -1.73 -7.44
CA THR A 64 -18.38 -0.88 -7.70
C THR A 64 -18.97 -0.30 -6.42
N LYS A 65 -18.89 -1.03 -5.30
CA LYS A 65 -19.41 -0.60 -4.00
C LYS A 65 -18.40 0.18 -3.16
N ALA A 66 -17.14 0.23 -3.57
CA ALA A 66 -16.11 0.97 -2.84
C ALA A 66 -16.29 2.47 -3.02
N GLU A 67 -15.98 3.24 -1.98
CA GLU A 67 -15.90 4.71 -2.06
C GLU A 67 -14.47 5.14 -2.42
N VAL A 68 -13.48 4.36 -1.97
CA VAL A 68 -12.06 4.59 -2.26
C VAL A 68 -11.42 3.32 -2.81
N SER A 69 -10.66 3.46 -3.89
CA SER A 69 -9.72 2.45 -4.36
C SER A 69 -8.28 2.90 -4.15
N ILE A 70 -7.51 2.09 -3.45
CA ILE A 70 -6.07 2.25 -3.30
C ILE A 70 -5.38 1.35 -4.33
N VAL A 71 -4.62 1.95 -5.25
CA VAL A 71 -3.86 1.24 -6.29
C VAL A 71 -2.39 1.26 -5.91
N LEU A 72 -1.90 0.15 -5.36
CA LEU A 72 -0.53 0.01 -4.89
C LEU A 72 0.36 -0.50 -6.02
N LEU A 73 0.96 0.43 -6.74
CA LEU A 73 1.81 0.21 -7.90
C LEU A 73 3.20 -0.16 -7.42
N SER A 74 3.54 -1.44 -7.50
CA SER A 74 4.87 -1.97 -7.23
C SER A 74 5.59 -2.37 -8.52
N LYS A 75 6.89 -2.65 -8.42
CA LYS A 75 7.73 -3.17 -9.51
C LYS A 75 7.06 -4.28 -10.33
N ASN A 76 6.41 -5.25 -9.68
CA ASN A 76 5.78 -6.40 -10.37
C ASN A 76 4.26 -6.26 -10.56
N TYR A 77 3.66 -5.09 -10.31
CA TYR A 77 2.22 -4.89 -10.54
C TYR A 77 1.81 -5.25 -11.97
N ALA A 78 2.56 -4.76 -12.95
CA ALA A 78 2.30 -5.03 -14.36
C ALA A 78 2.68 -6.45 -14.82
N SER A 79 3.25 -7.29 -13.94
CA SER A 79 3.49 -8.72 -14.22
C SER A 79 2.21 -9.56 -14.15
N SER A 80 1.13 -9.00 -13.59
CA SER A 80 -0.12 -9.70 -13.32
C SER A 80 -1.25 -9.19 -14.21
N ILE A 81 -1.73 -10.07 -15.12
CA ILE A 81 -2.94 -9.82 -15.93
C ILE A 81 -4.13 -9.47 -15.03
N TRP A 82 -4.20 -10.07 -13.85
CA TRP A 82 -5.22 -9.79 -12.85
C TRP A 82 -5.15 -8.33 -12.40
N CYS A 83 -4.00 -7.87 -11.90
CA CYS A 83 -3.82 -6.49 -11.43
C CYS A 83 -4.10 -5.44 -12.52
N LEU A 84 -3.74 -5.75 -13.78
CA LEU A 84 -4.06 -4.90 -14.93
C LEU A 84 -5.56 -4.91 -15.27
N GLY A 85 -6.24 -6.03 -15.06
CA GLY A 85 -7.69 -6.14 -15.15
C GLY A 85 -8.39 -5.32 -14.07
N GLU A 86 -7.98 -5.45 -12.80
CA GLU A 86 -8.51 -4.69 -11.67
C GLU A 86 -8.40 -3.18 -11.95
N LEU A 87 -7.23 -2.74 -12.42
CA LEU A 87 -7.00 -1.34 -12.78
C LEU A 87 -7.98 -0.84 -13.85
N LEU A 88 -8.28 -1.65 -14.87
CA LEU A 88 -9.26 -1.27 -15.89
C LEU A 88 -10.66 -1.09 -15.29
N GLU A 89 -11.09 -1.98 -14.39
CA GLU A 89 -12.41 -1.89 -13.77
C GLU A 89 -12.48 -0.73 -12.78
N ILE A 90 -11.42 -0.47 -12.02
CA ILE A 90 -11.30 0.69 -11.12
C ILE A 90 -11.43 2.00 -11.90
N LEU A 91 -10.69 2.16 -13.00
CA LEU A 91 -10.73 3.39 -13.79
C LEU A 91 -12.08 3.57 -14.50
N LYS A 92 -12.72 2.48 -14.91
CA LYS A 92 -14.09 2.52 -15.43
C LYS A 92 -15.09 2.94 -14.35
N CYS A 93 -14.97 2.40 -13.13
CA CYS A 93 -15.84 2.81 -12.02
C CYS A 93 -15.60 4.27 -11.62
N LYS A 94 -14.35 4.75 -11.64
CA LYS A 94 -14.01 6.17 -11.45
C LYS A 94 -14.69 7.10 -12.44
N GLU A 95 -14.92 6.66 -13.68
CA GLU A 95 -15.62 7.46 -14.68
C GLU A 95 -17.14 7.45 -14.50
N ALA A 96 -17.68 6.34 -14.01
CA ALA A 96 -19.11 6.10 -13.89
C ALA A 96 -19.69 6.48 -12.52
N SER A 97 -18.85 6.74 -11.51
CA SER A 97 -19.24 6.96 -10.12
C SER A 97 -18.27 7.91 -9.42
N GLU A 98 -18.54 8.23 -8.15
CA GLU A 98 -17.70 9.09 -7.33
C GLU A 98 -16.48 8.37 -6.73
N LEU A 99 -16.15 7.15 -7.19
CA LEU A 99 -15.01 6.38 -6.71
C LEU A 99 -13.71 7.23 -6.73
N ILE A 100 -13.17 7.46 -5.54
CA ILE A 100 -11.85 8.07 -5.38
C ILE A 100 -10.79 7.02 -5.66
N VAL A 101 -9.78 7.38 -6.45
CA VAL A 101 -8.65 6.50 -6.75
C VAL A 101 -7.38 7.15 -6.24
N ILE A 102 -6.67 6.44 -5.38
CA ILE A 102 -5.41 6.87 -4.75
C ILE A 102 -4.31 5.93 -5.24
N PRO A 103 -3.48 6.36 -6.22
CA PRO A 103 -2.27 5.62 -6.56
C PRO A 103 -1.20 5.79 -5.49
N ILE A 104 -0.55 4.69 -5.13
CA ILE A 104 0.64 4.65 -4.26
C ILE A 104 1.76 3.99 -5.05
N PHE A 105 2.88 4.68 -5.22
CA PHE A 105 4.06 4.14 -5.90
C PHE A 105 5.00 3.51 -4.89
N TYR A 106 4.98 2.18 -4.82
CA TYR A 106 5.76 1.38 -3.87
C TYR A 106 7.04 0.86 -4.52
N ASP A 107 8.17 1.51 -4.20
CA ASP A 107 9.49 1.18 -4.74
C ASP A 107 9.52 1.12 -6.29
N VAL A 108 8.83 2.08 -6.90
CA VAL A 108 8.76 2.26 -8.35
C VAL A 108 8.69 3.76 -8.67
N ASP A 109 9.35 4.17 -9.75
CA ASP A 109 9.25 5.53 -10.25
C ASP A 109 7.89 5.75 -10.93
N PRO A 110 7.12 6.80 -10.58
CA PRO A 110 5.86 7.12 -11.26
C PRO A 110 5.99 7.28 -12.79
N SER A 111 7.15 7.74 -13.28
CA SER A 111 7.43 7.87 -14.71
C SER A 111 7.54 6.50 -15.37
N ASP A 112 8.21 5.53 -14.73
CA ASP A 112 8.28 4.16 -15.21
C ASP A 112 6.91 3.50 -15.30
N VAL A 113 6.01 3.79 -14.37
CA VAL A 113 4.60 3.35 -14.49
C VAL A 113 3.89 4.08 -15.62
N ARG A 114 4.10 5.39 -15.76
CA ARG A 114 3.38 6.26 -16.71
C ARG A 114 3.66 5.97 -18.17
N ILE A 115 4.92 5.70 -18.50
CA ILE A 115 5.38 5.40 -19.87
C ILE A 115 5.85 3.96 -20.04
N GLN A 116 5.69 3.12 -19.02
CA GLN A 116 6.02 1.69 -19.01
C GLN A 116 7.48 1.41 -19.37
N THR A 117 8.38 2.03 -18.62
CA THR A 117 9.85 1.90 -18.74
C THR A 117 10.47 1.27 -17.50
N GLY A 118 11.80 1.13 -17.48
CA GLY A 118 12.52 0.51 -16.37
C GLY A 118 12.11 -0.94 -16.14
N ASP A 119 12.31 -1.40 -14.91
CA ASP A 119 11.95 -2.77 -14.53
C ASP A 119 10.43 -3.02 -14.59
N PHE A 120 9.63 -1.98 -14.32
CA PHE A 120 8.17 -2.05 -14.46
C PHE A 120 7.77 -2.33 -15.91
N GLY A 121 8.40 -1.64 -16.86
CA GLY A 121 8.23 -1.84 -18.29
C GLY A 121 8.66 -3.22 -18.77
N ILE A 122 9.75 -3.77 -18.21
CA ILE A 122 10.19 -5.14 -18.50
C ILE A 122 9.12 -6.15 -18.07
N ALA A 123 8.60 -6.01 -16.85
CA ALA A 123 7.51 -6.85 -16.34
C ALA A 123 6.26 -6.73 -17.23
N PHE A 124 5.86 -5.50 -17.59
CA PHE A 124 4.71 -5.24 -18.45
C PHE A 124 4.86 -5.86 -19.85
N LYS A 125 6.04 -5.71 -20.47
CA LYS A 125 6.32 -6.23 -21.81
C LYS A 125 6.18 -7.75 -21.85
N LYS A 126 6.70 -8.45 -20.83
CA LYS A 126 6.57 -9.90 -20.68
C LYS A 126 5.09 -10.31 -20.56
N THR A 127 4.31 -9.61 -19.75
CA THR A 127 2.85 -9.84 -19.62
C THR A 127 2.10 -9.67 -20.93
N CYS A 128 2.60 -8.81 -21.83
CA CYS A 128 1.97 -8.55 -23.13
C CYS A 128 2.33 -9.58 -24.22
N GLU A 129 3.19 -10.56 -23.95
CA GLU A 129 3.51 -11.62 -24.91
C GLU A 129 2.25 -12.44 -25.25
N GLY A 130 1.90 -12.50 -26.53
CA GLY A 130 0.68 -13.20 -26.98
C GLY A 130 -0.64 -12.47 -26.72
N VAL A 131 -0.61 -11.26 -26.15
CA VAL A 131 -1.80 -10.43 -25.93
C VAL A 131 -2.12 -9.61 -27.18
N THR A 132 -3.41 -9.44 -27.49
CA THR A 132 -3.84 -8.61 -28.63
C THR A 132 -3.42 -7.15 -28.46
N GLU A 133 -3.06 -6.48 -29.56
CA GLU A 133 -2.69 -5.05 -29.52
C GLU A 133 -3.80 -4.18 -28.92
N LYS A 134 -5.07 -4.50 -29.19
CA LYS A 134 -6.21 -3.81 -28.58
C LYS A 134 -6.18 -3.88 -27.05
N GLN A 135 -5.92 -5.05 -26.48
CA GLN A 135 -5.90 -5.22 -25.03
C GLN A 135 -4.66 -4.56 -24.41
N LYS A 136 -3.50 -4.67 -25.07
CA LYS A 136 -2.27 -3.99 -24.66
C LYS A 136 -2.44 -2.47 -24.60
N GLN A 137 -3.08 -1.86 -25.61
CA GLN A 137 -3.38 -0.43 -25.62
C GLN A 137 -4.28 -0.01 -24.46
N ARG A 138 -5.27 -0.82 -24.08
CA ARG A 138 -6.10 -0.55 -22.91
C ARG A 138 -5.27 -0.52 -21.62
N TRP A 139 -4.35 -1.47 -21.44
CA TRP A 139 -3.48 -1.49 -20.27
C TRP A 139 -2.52 -0.31 -20.24
N ILE A 140 -1.90 0.06 -21.37
CA ILE A 140 -1.06 1.25 -21.49
C ILE A 140 -1.81 2.50 -21.04
N GLN A 141 -3.01 2.72 -21.61
CA GLN A 141 -3.83 3.88 -21.26
C GLN A 141 -4.22 3.90 -19.78
N ALA A 142 -4.54 2.73 -19.20
CA ALA A 142 -4.88 2.61 -17.79
C ALA A 142 -3.69 2.97 -16.89
N LEU A 143 -2.51 2.43 -17.16
CA LEU A 143 -1.27 2.69 -16.42
C LEU A 143 -0.86 4.16 -16.53
N THR A 144 -0.88 4.73 -17.74
CA THR A 144 -0.63 6.16 -17.96
C THR A 144 -1.62 7.03 -17.19
N ARG A 145 -2.91 6.69 -17.22
CA ARG A 145 -3.94 7.46 -16.52
C ARG A 145 -3.79 7.42 -15.01
N VAL A 146 -3.60 6.23 -14.43
CA VAL A 146 -3.46 6.11 -12.97
C VAL A 146 -2.18 6.78 -12.48
N ALA A 147 -1.09 6.76 -13.26
CA ALA A 147 0.14 7.46 -12.92
C ALA A 147 0.09 8.99 -13.12
N ASN A 148 -0.96 9.50 -13.76
CA ASN A 148 -1.25 10.93 -13.94
C ASN A 148 -2.32 11.46 -12.98
N ILE A 149 -3.07 10.57 -12.31
CA ILE A 149 -3.80 10.97 -11.09
C ILE A 149 -2.73 11.49 -10.13
N ALA A 150 -3.01 12.61 -9.46
CA ALA A 150 -2.13 13.14 -8.43
C ALA A 150 -1.79 12.00 -7.46
N GLY A 151 -0.61 11.46 -7.69
CA GLY A 151 -0.09 10.33 -6.99
C GLY A 151 1.06 10.85 -6.19
N GLU A 152 1.02 10.54 -4.92
CA GLU A 152 1.91 11.10 -3.95
C GLU A 152 2.96 10.01 -3.66
N HIS A 153 4.21 10.44 -3.49
CA HIS A 153 5.15 9.69 -2.67
C HIS A 153 4.73 9.89 -1.20
N SER A 154 3.47 9.56 -0.88
CA SER A 154 2.94 9.87 0.44
C SER A 154 3.34 8.81 1.42
N ARG A 155 3.59 9.30 2.62
CA ARG A 155 3.80 8.48 3.79
C ARG A 155 2.45 7.85 4.11
N ILE A 156 2.47 6.68 4.73
CA ILE A 156 1.24 5.91 5.03
C ILE A 156 0.19 6.78 5.74
N TRP A 157 0.64 7.75 6.54
CA TRP A 157 -0.21 8.73 7.22
C TRP A 157 -0.98 9.67 6.30
N ASP A 158 -0.36 10.22 5.25
CA ASP A 158 -1.07 11.12 4.33
C ASP A 158 -2.19 10.36 3.59
N ILE A 159 -1.95 9.08 3.25
CA ILE A 159 -2.96 8.19 2.66
C ILE A 159 -4.12 7.98 3.64
N ILE A 160 -3.82 7.73 4.91
CA ILE A 160 -4.84 7.51 5.94
C ILE A 160 -5.66 8.78 6.17
N GLU A 161 -5.02 9.93 6.35
CA GLU A 161 -5.71 11.21 6.51
C GLU A 161 -6.63 11.49 5.33
N LYS A 162 -6.12 11.29 4.11
CA LYS A 162 -6.88 11.47 2.89
C LYS A 162 -8.09 10.55 2.82
N VAL A 163 -7.92 9.26 3.14
CA VAL A 163 -9.04 8.30 3.19
C VAL A 163 -10.07 8.71 4.25
N VAL A 164 -9.63 9.10 5.45
CA VAL A 164 -10.50 9.56 6.54
C VAL A 164 -11.28 10.82 6.16
N MET A 165 -10.58 11.83 5.61
CA MET A 165 -11.20 13.10 5.19
C MET A 165 -12.18 12.90 4.03
N ILE A 166 -11.78 12.14 3.01
CA ILE A 166 -12.58 11.95 1.80
C ILE A 166 -13.83 11.12 2.08
N GLY A 167 -13.71 10.05 2.88
CA GLY A 167 -14.84 9.20 3.23
C GLY A 167 -15.71 9.75 4.37
N ASN A 168 -15.37 10.91 4.93
CA ASN A 168 -16.01 11.48 6.13
C ASN A 168 -16.14 10.44 7.25
N PHE A 169 -15.15 9.56 7.41
CA PHE A 169 -15.22 8.51 8.41
C PHE A 169 -15.11 9.13 9.81
N PRO A 170 -16.04 8.84 10.74
CA PRO A 170 -15.93 9.34 12.11
C PRO A 170 -14.73 8.65 12.77
N THR A 171 -13.64 9.40 12.96
CA THR A 171 -12.53 8.97 13.80
C THR A 171 -12.46 9.84 15.03
N ASP A 172 -12.68 9.25 16.20
CA ASP A 172 -12.43 9.89 17.49
C ASP A 172 -10.90 10.10 17.60
N VAL A 173 -10.45 11.32 17.36
CA VAL A 173 -9.01 11.64 17.23
C VAL A 173 -8.40 11.82 18.63
N THR A 174 -8.02 10.71 19.26
CA THR A 174 -6.99 10.73 20.32
C THR A 174 -5.72 10.03 19.80
N LEU A 175 -5.03 10.69 18.86
CA LEU A 175 -3.90 10.10 18.12
C LEU A 175 -2.52 10.24 18.78
N GLU A 176 -2.34 11.05 19.83
CA GLU A 176 -1.00 11.28 20.40
C GLU A 176 -0.36 10.08 21.13
N TRP A 177 -1.17 9.17 21.66
CA TRP A 177 -0.69 8.08 22.54
C TRP A 177 -0.45 6.77 21.80
N GLU A 178 -1.23 6.48 20.75
CA GLU A 178 -1.13 5.22 20.02
C GLU A 178 -0.05 5.25 18.92
N GLU A 179 0.20 6.40 18.30
CA GLU A 179 1.31 6.59 17.36
C GLU A 179 2.67 6.42 18.06
N LYS A 180 2.80 7.01 19.26
CA LYS A 180 3.96 6.75 20.14
C LYS A 180 4.07 5.28 20.53
N LYS A 181 2.96 4.54 20.62
CA LYS A 181 2.96 3.12 20.98
C LYS A 181 3.39 2.22 19.81
N GLU A 182 2.95 2.52 18.59
CA GLU A 182 3.38 1.80 17.37
C GLU A 182 4.83 2.09 17.02
N MET A 183 5.24 3.35 17.12
CA MET A 183 6.62 3.74 16.87
C MET A 183 7.54 3.17 17.95
N ASN A 184 7.10 3.12 19.21
CA ASN A 184 7.78 2.37 20.26
C ASN A 184 7.79 0.84 20.00
N HIS A 185 6.78 0.27 19.32
CA HIS A 185 6.76 -1.14 18.95
C HIS A 185 7.71 -1.49 17.80
N THR A 186 8.03 -0.56 16.90
CA THR A 186 9.03 -0.76 15.84
C THR A 186 10.43 -0.36 16.29
N TYR A 187 10.54 0.68 17.11
CA TYR A 187 11.81 1.19 17.63
C TYR A 187 12.42 0.25 18.67
N ARG A 188 11.62 -0.26 19.63
CA ARG A 188 12.14 -1.14 20.71
C ARG A 188 12.76 -2.45 20.22
N PRO A 189 12.19 -3.17 19.24
CA PRO A 189 12.83 -4.40 18.75
C PRO A 189 14.16 -4.17 18.07
N ILE A 190 14.39 -2.95 17.54
CA ILE A 190 15.66 -2.58 16.91
C ILE A 190 16.64 -2.09 17.98
N ASP A 191 16.22 -1.18 18.87
CA ASP A 191 16.95 -0.76 20.08
C ASP A 191 16.75 -1.77 21.23
N ALA A 192 17.05 -3.04 20.97
CA ALA A 192 16.77 -4.14 21.90
C ALA A 192 17.54 -4.03 23.23
N ASP A 193 18.70 -3.37 23.21
CA ASP A 193 19.53 -3.09 24.38
C ASP A 193 19.21 -1.74 25.05
N GLN A 194 18.21 -1.01 24.57
CA GLN A 194 17.65 0.21 25.17
C GLN A 194 18.70 1.32 25.34
N LYS A 195 19.56 1.49 24.34
CA LYS A 195 20.56 2.56 24.28
C LYS A 195 19.92 3.93 24.03
N GLY A 196 18.67 3.95 23.55
CA GLY A 196 17.95 5.16 23.17
C GLY A 196 18.32 5.69 21.77
N TYR A 197 19.04 4.88 20.98
CA TYR A 197 19.41 5.17 19.59
C TYR A 197 19.64 3.87 18.82
N ILE A 198 19.35 3.88 17.51
CA ILE A 198 19.58 2.75 16.61
C ILE A 198 20.85 3.00 15.79
N THR A 199 21.72 1.99 15.70
CA THR A 199 22.89 1.99 14.82
C THR A 199 22.69 1.07 13.60
N ALA A 200 23.58 1.18 12.61
CA ALA A 200 23.58 0.29 11.45
C ALA A 200 23.65 -1.20 11.84
N ALA A 201 24.43 -1.52 12.89
CA ALA A 201 24.55 -2.87 13.41
C ALA A 201 23.27 -3.35 14.10
N ASP A 202 22.58 -2.48 14.84
CA ASP A 202 21.30 -2.80 15.47
C ASP A 202 20.24 -3.12 14.40
N TYR A 203 20.22 -2.34 13.33
CA TYR A 203 19.34 -2.58 12.18
C TYR A 203 19.68 -3.87 11.43
N GLN A 204 20.96 -4.14 11.15
CA GLN A 204 21.40 -5.41 10.53
C GLN A 204 20.95 -6.62 11.35
N LYS A 205 21.16 -6.56 12.67
CA LYS A 205 20.77 -7.63 13.60
C LYS A 205 19.26 -7.81 13.61
N TYR A 206 18.49 -6.72 13.63
CA TYR A 206 17.04 -6.77 13.55
C TYR A 206 16.56 -7.43 12.25
N VAL A 207 17.06 -6.98 11.10
CA VAL A 207 16.67 -7.53 9.78
C VAL A 207 17.00 -9.01 9.67
N PHE A 208 18.17 -9.42 10.15
CA PHE A 208 18.52 -10.84 10.23
C PHE A 208 17.55 -11.62 11.13
N THR A 209 17.17 -11.06 12.27
CA THR A 209 16.26 -11.71 13.23
C THR A 209 14.85 -11.89 12.67
N VAL A 210 14.33 -10.90 11.94
CA VAL A 210 12.93 -10.93 11.46
C VAL A 210 12.77 -11.57 10.09
N SER A 211 13.81 -11.59 9.27
CA SER A 211 13.72 -12.01 7.86
C SER A 211 14.74 -13.06 7.45
N GLU A 212 15.64 -13.46 8.35
CA GLU A 212 16.80 -14.34 8.08
C GLU A 212 17.70 -13.84 6.93
N ARG A 213 17.50 -12.59 6.50
CA ARG A 213 18.27 -11.93 5.45
C ARG A 213 19.47 -11.21 6.06
N MET A 214 20.66 -11.48 5.52
CA MET A 214 21.83 -10.64 5.75
C MET A 214 21.78 -9.43 4.81
N ILE A 215 21.99 -8.24 5.36
CA ILE A 215 22.08 -6.99 4.60
C ILE A 215 23.51 -6.45 4.69
N THR A 216 23.95 -5.76 3.65
CA THR A 216 25.30 -5.20 3.59
C THR A 216 25.45 -3.98 4.50
N ASP A 217 26.71 -3.61 4.79
CA ASP A 217 27.01 -2.37 5.52
C ASP A 217 26.52 -1.13 4.76
N GLU A 218 26.50 -1.19 3.43
CA GLU A 218 25.97 -0.11 2.59
C GLU A 218 24.44 -0.01 2.69
N GLU A 219 23.71 -1.13 2.66
CA GLU A 219 22.26 -1.15 2.88
C GLU A 219 21.90 -0.61 4.27
N ALA A 220 22.67 -0.99 5.29
CA ALA A 220 22.48 -0.52 6.65
C ALA A 220 22.84 0.97 6.81
N ALA A 221 23.92 1.44 6.19
CA ALA A 221 24.33 2.83 6.20
C ALA A 221 23.32 3.72 5.46
N ASN A 222 22.75 3.25 4.34
CA ASN A 222 21.68 3.94 3.63
C ASN A 222 20.43 4.06 4.50
N PHE A 223 20.10 3.02 5.29
CA PHE A 223 19.02 3.12 6.27
C PHE A 223 19.31 4.20 7.31
N ILE A 224 20.50 4.21 7.94
CA ILE A 224 20.86 5.25 8.92
C ILE A 224 20.78 6.64 8.31
N LYS A 225 21.37 6.85 7.14
CA LYS A 225 21.39 8.13 6.43
C LYS A 225 19.99 8.67 6.11
N ASN A 226 19.01 7.79 5.94
CA ASN A 226 17.64 8.21 5.68
C ASN A 226 16.93 8.78 6.91
N PHE A 227 17.42 8.48 8.12
CA PHE A 227 16.79 8.85 9.38
C PHE A 227 17.63 9.77 10.27
N ASP A 228 18.95 9.74 10.13
CA ASP A 228 19.92 10.56 10.85
C ASP A 228 19.86 12.02 10.35
N VAL A 229 19.16 12.88 11.10
CA VAL A 229 18.91 14.28 10.71
C VAL A 229 20.04 15.18 11.18
N ASP A 230 20.62 14.88 12.35
CA ASP A 230 21.68 15.69 12.94
C ASP A 230 23.10 15.27 12.51
N GLY A 231 23.22 14.12 11.83
CA GLY A 231 24.45 13.62 11.23
C GLY A 231 25.37 12.91 12.22
N ASP A 232 24.86 12.45 13.36
CA ASP A 232 25.66 11.77 14.40
C ASP A 232 25.95 10.29 14.09
N GLY A 233 25.42 9.77 12.98
CA GLY A 233 25.57 8.39 12.52
C GLY A 233 24.65 7.40 13.24
N ARG A 234 23.60 7.87 13.92
CA ARG A 234 22.64 7.08 14.70
C ARG A 234 21.23 7.59 14.44
N ILE A 235 20.25 6.85 14.93
CA ILE A 235 18.84 7.27 14.87
C ILE A 235 18.28 7.34 16.28
N SER A 236 18.14 8.56 16.80
CA SER A 236 17.41 8.80 18.05
C SER A 236 15.91 8.51 17.89
N TYR A 237 15.20 8.31 19.00
CA TYR A 237 13.75 8.12 18.95
C TYR A 237 13.06 9.32 18.30
N ASP A 238 13.52 10.54 18.57
CA ASP A 238 12.94 11.75 18.01
C ASP A 238 13.19 11.88 16.50
N GLU A 239 14.34 11.44 15.99
CA GLU A 239 14.62 11.40 14.55
C GLU A 239 13.83 10.33 13.84
N PHE A 240 13.74 9.15 14.45
CA PHE A 240 12.86 8.08 14.00
C PHE A 240 11.42 8.61 13.90
N VAL A 241 10.96 9.33 14.93
CA VAL A 241 9.64 9.96 14.97
C VAL A 241 9.46 11.04 13.91
N LYS A 242 10.43 11.94 13.75
CA LYS A 242 10.31 13.12 12.88
C LYS A 242 10.21 12.77 11.41
N LEU A 243 10.87 11.70 10.97
CA LEU A 243 10.83 11.28 9.57
C LEU A 243 9.73 10.24 9.29
N THR A 244 9.20 9.59 10.34
CA THR A 244 7.93 8.85 10.31
C THR A 244 6.69 9.69 10.68
N ARG A 245 6.85 11.01 10.87
CA ARG A 245 5.79 12.05 10.95
C ARG A 245 5.50 12.84 9.70
#